data_AF-A0A959T3K5-F1
#
_entry.id   AF-A0A959T3K5-F1
#
_cell.length_a   1.000
_cell.length_b   1.000
_cell.length_c   1.000
_cell.angle_alpha   90.00
_cell.angle_beta   90.00
_cell.angle_gamma   90.00
#
_symmetry.space_group_name_H-M   'P 1'
#
loop_
_entity.id
_entity.type
_entity.pdbx_description
1 polymer ?
#
loop_
_entity_poly.entity_id
_entity_poly.type
_entity_poly.pdbx_seq_one_letter_code
_entity_poly.pdbx_strand_id
1 'polypeptide(L)'
;DLFSLAFPLLRSFEPRITFWRKWPGLFTGIAFMGALFIPWDVWFTAEGVWGFNERYLVGVGLFGLPLEEWLFFLLIPYACVFLYEVMRYFVRRDVLGKVARPFSLALVVVLLVVGFVHLDRLYTSVTFLLTAAFLGWHVWRRTPWLGRFYVGYAVSLIPFLLVNGVLTGWLLPE
;
A
#
# COMPACT_ATOMS: atom_id res chain seq x y z
N ASP A 1 11.00 -6.27 -9.84
CA ASP A 1 9.57 -6.67 -9.80
C ASP A 1 9.28 -8.14 -10.08
N LEU A 2 9.91 -8.81 -11.06
CA LEU A 2 9.58 -10.19 -11.42
C LEU A 2 9.70 -11.20 -10.26
N PHE A 3 10.75 -11.11 -9.43
CA PHE A 3 10.93 -11.99 -8.26
C PHE A 3 9.91 -11.72 -7.14
N SER A 4 9.53 -10.46 -6.95
CA SER A 4 8.52 -10.03 -5.97
C SER A 4 7.12 -10.56 -6.33
N LEU A 5 6.86 -10.87 -7.60
CA LEU A 5 5.60 -11.48 -8.06
C LEU A 5 5.68 -13.01 -8.14
N ALA A 6 6.79 -13.56 -8.64
CA ALA A 6 6.90 -15.00 -8.91
C ALA A 6 6.65 -15.84 -7.65
N PHE A 7 7.17 -15.39 -6.49
CA PHE A 7 6.98 -16.12 -5.24
C PHE A 7 5.54 -16.05 -4.71
N PRO A 8 4.90 -14.88 -4.52
CA PRO A 8 3.48 -14.81 -4.14
C PRO A 8 2.55 -15.50 -5.13
N LEU A 9 2.78 -15.37 -6.44
CA LEU A 9 1.95 -15.98 -7.47
C LEU A 9 2.03 -17.51 -7.44
N LEU A 10 3.26 -18.07 -7.37
CA LEU A 10 3.46 -19.52 -7.26
C LEU A 10 2.84 -20.08 -5.98
N ARG A 11 3.01 -19.38 -4.85
CA ARG A 11 2.48 -19.79 -3.54
C ARG A 11 0.98 -19.52 -3.38
N SER A 12 0.35 -18.76 -4.28
CA SER A 12 -1.10 -18.53 -4.27
C SER A 12 -1.93 -19.78 -4.56
N PHE A 13 -1.32 -20.77 -5.21
CA PHE A 13 -1.90 -22.09 -5.46
C PHE A 13 -1.61 -23.11 -4.34
N GLU A 14 -0.92 -22.71 -3.27
CA GLU A 14 -0.69 -23.58 -2.11
C GLU A 14 -2.03 -24.09 -1.52
N PRO A 15 -2.26 -25.41 -1.46
CA PRO A 15 -3.54 -25.99 -1.05
C PRO A 15 -4.00 -25.61 0.37
N ARG A 16 -3.08 -25.17 1.23
CA ARG A 16 -3.38 -24.78 2.62
C ARG A 16 -3.97 -23.38 2.73
N ILE A 17 -3.65 -22.50 1.78
CA ILE A 17 -4.06 -21.08 1.79
C ILE A 17 -5.12 -20.83 0.71
N THR A 18 -4.99 -21.48 -0.46
CA THR A 18 -5.93 -21.36 -1.60
C THR A 18 -6.27 -19.91 -1.95
N PHE A 19 -5.25 -19.05 -1.97
CA PHE A 19 -5.42 -17.61 -2.15
C PHE A 19 -6.10 -17.26 -3.48
N TRP A 20 -5.90 -18.09 -4.51
CA TRP A 20 -6.54 -17.95 -5.82
C TRP A 20 -8.08 -17.83 -5.76
N ARG A 21 -8.74 -18.44 -4.75
CA ARG A 21 -10.20 -18.34 -4.58
C ARG A 21 -10.66 -16.93 -4.18
N LYS A 22 -9.75 -16.11 -3.64
CA LYS A 22 -10.01 -14.73 -3.20
C LYS A 22 -9.69 -13.69 -4.26
N TRP A 23 -9.15 -14.10 -5.40
CA TRP A 23 -8.77 -13.22 -6.50
C TRP A 23 -9.90 -12.32 -7.01
N PRO A 24 -11.16 -12.76 -7.14
CA PRO A 24 -12.22 -11.85 -7.59
C PRO A 24 -12.38 -10.64 -6.67
N GLY A 25 -12.38 -10.85 -5.35
CA GLY A 25 -12.44 -9.78 -4.36
C GLY A 25 -11.18 -8.93 -4.35
N LEU A 26 -10.00 -9.55 -4.45
CA LEU A 26 -8.71 -8.87 -4.51
C LEU A 26 -8.63 -7.94 -5.72
N PHE A 27 -8.85 -8.46 -6.93
CA PHE A 27 -8.75 -7.68 -8.15
C PHE A 27 -9.84 -6.63 -8.26
N THR A 28 -11.03 -6.85 -7.66
CA THR A 28 -12.04 -5.79 -7.52
C THR A 28 -11.50 -4.65 -6.66
N GLY A 29 -10.87 -4.97 -5.52
CA GLY A 29 -10.25 -3.97 -4.64
C GLY A 29 -9.07 -3.25 -5.30
N ILE A 30 -8.20 -3.97 -5.99
CA ILE A 30 -7.07 -3.41 -6.74
C ILE A 30 -7.57 -2.49 -7.84
N ALA A 31 -8.57 -2.91 -8.63
CA ALA A 31 -9.12 -2.10 -9.70
C ALA A 31 -9.79 -0.83 -9.16
N PHE A 32 -10.54 -0.93 -8.06
CA PHE A 32 -11.16 0.23 -7.41
C PHE A 32 -10.11 1.22 -6.92
N MET A 33 -9.08 0.75 -6.22
CA MET A 33 -8.00 1.62 -5.73
C MET A 33 -7.17 2.19 -6.89
N GLY A 34 -6.84 1.39 -7.90
CA GLY A 34 -6.14 1.84 -9.10
C GLY A 34 -6.91 2.92 -9.85
N ALA A 35 -8.23 2.79 -9.97
CA ALA A 35 -9.08 3.81 -10.60
C ALA A 35 -9.07 5.16 -9.86
N LEU A 36 -8.78 5.18 -8.56
CA LEU A 36 -8.66 6.40 -7.77
C LEU A 36 -7.25 6.98 -7.79
N PHE A 37 -6.23 6.14 -7.60
CA PHE A 37 -4.86 6.58 -7.39
C PHE A 37 -4.02 6.68 -8.65
N ILE A 38 -4.34 5.95 -9.73
CA ILE A 38 -3.63 6.13 -11.01
C ILE A 38 -3.88 7.52 -11.59
N PRO A 39 -5.12 8.04 -11.67
CA PRO A 39 -5.34 9.42 -12.14
C PRO A 39 -4.68 10.47 -11.24
N TRP A 40 -4.63 10.21 -9.93
CA TRP A 40 -3.92 11.04 -8.96
C TRP A 40 -2.43 11.09 -9.31
N ASP A 41 -1.78 9.95 -9.49
CA ASP A 41 -0.36 9.88 -9.83
C ASP A 41 -0.04 10.47 -11.20
N VAL A 42 -0.92 10.28 -12.20
CA VAL A 42 -0.81 10.97 -13.50
C VAL A 42 -0.81 12.48 -13.29
N TRP A 43 -1.71 13.02 -12.46
CA TRP A 43 -1.80 14.45 -12.20
C TRP A 43 -0.56 14.97 -11.47
N PHE A 44 -0.11 14.33 -10.40
CA PHE A 44 1.07 14.79 -9.64
C PHE A 44 2.39 14.61 -10.40
N THR A 45 2.47 13.63 -11.29
CA THR A 45 3.60 13.50 -12.22
C THR A 45 3.59 14.64 -13.24
N ALA A 46 2.43 15.03 -13.77
CA ALA A 46 2.31 16.16 -14.69
C ALA A 46 2.67 17.51 -14.04
N GLU A 47 2.39 17.67 -12.73
CA GLU A 47 2.79 18.85 -11.95
C GLU A 47 4.26 18.82 -11.50
N GLY A 48 5.03 17.77 -11.84
CA GLY A 48 6.44 17.63 -11.49
C GLY A 48 6.70 17.37 -9.99
N VAL A 49 5.67 17.02 -9.22
CA VAL A 49 5.80 16.63 -7.80
C VAL A 49 6.40 15.24 -7.68
N TRP A 50 6.14 14.38 -8.65
CA TRP A 50 6.64 13.01 -8.72
C TRP A 50 7.47 12.81 -9.98
N GLY A 51 8.58 12.05 -9.86
CA GLY A 51 9.52 11.82 -10.95
C GLY A 51 10.04 10.40 -10.93
N PHE A 52 10.41 9.91 -12.12
CA PHE A 52 10.91 8.55 -12.31
C PHE A 52 12.32 8.60 -12.88
N ASN A 53 13.19 7.72 -12.38
CA ASN A 53 14.56 7.63 -12.87
C ASN A 53 14.61 6.76 -14.14
N GLU A 54 14.79 7.41 -15.30
CA GLU A 54 14.81 6.79 -16.62
C GLU A 54 15.79 5.60 -16.74
N ARG A 55 16.87 5.59 -15.94
CA ARG A 55 17.85 4.50 -15.91
C ARG A 55 17.25 3.14 -15.51
N TYR A 56 16.14 3.15 -14.77
CA TYR A 56 15.47 1.94 -14.28
C TYR A 56 14.19 1.61 -15.03
N LEU A 57 13.84 2.40 -16.05
CA LEU A 57 12.62 2.22 -16.82
C LEU A 57 12.91 1.44 -18.11
N VAL A 58 11.96 0.61 -18.52
CA VAL A 58 11.96 -0.04 -19.83
C VAL A 58 11.70 0.98 -20.96
N GLY A 59 11.29 2.20 -20.62
CA GLY A 59 11.05 3.31 -21.57
C GLY A 59 9.66 3.29 -22.20
N VAL A 60 8.78 2.39 -21.77
CA VAL A 60 7.37 2.35 -22.17
C VAL A 60 6.53 3.02 -21.10
N GLY A 61 5.68 3.96 -21.49
CA GLY A 61 4.76 4.65 -20.58
C GLY A 61 3.35 4.79 -21.16
N LEU A 62 2.38 4.94 -20.27
CA LEU A 62 0.99 5.22 -20.58
C LEU A 62 0.50 6.37 -19.71
N PHE A 63 -0.13 7.37 -20.33
CA PHE A 63 -0.61 8.59 -19.65
C PHE A 63 0.46 9.32 -18.82
N GLY A 64 1.72 9.32 -19.28
CA GLY A 64 2.83 9.97 -18.58
C GLY A 64 3.40 9.18 -17.40
N LEU A 65 2.83 8.01 -17.08
CA LEU A 65 3.37 7.09 -16.09
C LEU A 65 4.12 5.94 -16.77
N PRO A 66 5.27 5.51 -16.24
CA PRO A 66 5.99 4.36 -16.76
C PRO A 66 5.22 3.06 -16.51
N LEU A 67 5.41 2.05 -17.36
CA LEU A 67 4.78 0.73 -17.23
C LEU A 67 5.03 0.11 -15.85
N GLU A 68 6.20 0.35 -15.28
CA GLU A 68 6.62 -0.09 -13.96
C GLU A 68 5.65 0.39 -12.87
N GLU A 69 5.13 1.63 -12.98
CA GLU A 69 4.16 2.17 -12.02
C GLU A 69 2.81 1.49 -12.15
N TRP A 70 2.35 1.23 -13.37
CA TRP A 70 1.12 0.46 -13.61
C TRP A 70 1.21 -0.95 -13.03
N LEU A 71 2.37 -1.59 -13.19
CA LEU A 71 2.64 -2.89 -12.58
C LEU A 71 2.73 -2.76 -11.05
N PHE A 72 3.32 -1.70 -10.52
CA PHE A 72 3.40 -1.46 -9.07
C PHE A 72 2.00 -1.46 -8.42
N PHE A 73 1.03 -0.73 -9.01
CA PHE A 73 -0.36 -0.70 -8.56
C PHE A 73 -1.08 -2.07 -8.57
N LEU A 74 -0.59 -3.03 -9.36
CA LEU A 74 -1.13 -4.38 -9.41
C LEU A 74 -0.38 -5.34 -8.48
N LEU A 75 0.95 -5.37 -8.60
CA LEU A 75 1.82 -6.39 -8.03
C LEU A 75 2.01 -6.20 -6.52
N ILE A 76 2.17 -4.96 -6.07
CA ILE A 76 2.42 -4.68 -4.65
C ILE A 76 1.19 -4.96 -3.80
N PRO A 77 -0.03 -4.47 -4.12
CA PRO A 77 -1.22 -4.84 -3.37
C PRO A 77 -1.47 -6.34 -3.36
N TYR A 78 -1.22 -7.02 -4.50
CA TYR A 78 -1.31 -8.48 -4.58
C TYR A 78 -0.38 -9.17 -3.56
N ALA A 79 0.91 -8.80 -3.54
CA ALA A 79 1.89 -9.39 -2.64
C ALA A 79 1.56 -9.09 -1.16
N CYS A 80 1.16 -7.86 -0.86
CA CYS A 80 0.78 -7.43 0.50
C CYS A 80 -0.45 -8.21 1.02
N VAL A 81 -1.49 -8.39 0.19
CA VAL A 81 -2.69 -9.13 0.61
C VAL A 81 -2.42 -10.62 0.69
N PHE A 82 -1.57 -11.18 -0.19
CA PHE A 82 -1.12 -12.56 -0.06
C PHE A 82 -0.38 -12.79 1.27
N LEU A 83 0.57 -11.90 1.61
CA LEU A 83 1.30 -11.96 2.88
C LEU A 83 0.37 -11.84 4.08
N TYR A 84 -0.62 -10.94 4.01
CA TYR A 84 -1.66 -10.82 5.03
C TYR A 84 -2.43 -12.13 5.23
N GLU A 85 -2.79 -12.83 4.16
CA GLU A 85 -3.49 -14.12 4.24
C GLU A 85 -2.60 -15.24 4.81
N VAL A 86 -1.32 -15.28 4.44
CA VAL A 86 -0.32 -16.17 5.05
C VAL A 86 -0.24 -15.91 6.56
N MET A 87 -0.11 -14.65 6.96
CA MET A 87 -0.04 -14.27 8.36
C MET A 87 -1.31 -14.60 9.13
N ARG A 88 -2.48 -14.39 8.52
CA ARG A 88 -3.76 -14.77 9.13
C ARG A 88 -3.87 -16.28 9.36
N TYR A 89 -3.25 -17.09 8.51
CA TYR A 89 -3.19 -18.54 8.67
C TYR A 89 -2.31 -18.96 9.85
N PHE A 90 -1.09 -18.40 9.97
CA PHE A 90 -0.14 -18.75 11.01
C PHE A 90 -0.41 -18.06 12.36
N VAL A 91 -0.79 -16.78 12.35
CA VAL A 91 -1.07 -15.96 13.52
C VAL A 91 -2.59 -15.86 13.71
N ARG A 92 -3.15 -16.85 14.42
CA ARG A 92 -4.61 -16.93 14.63
C ARG A 92 -5.15 -15.87 15.59
N ARG A 93 -4.35 -15.46 16.57
CA ARG A 93 -4.75 -14.47 17.60
C ARG A 93 -4.52 -13.05 17.09
N ASP A 94 -5.46 -12.16 17.37
CA ASP A 94 -5.24 -10.72 17.14
C ASP A 94 -4.39 -10.16 18.28
N VAL A 95 -3.08 -10.09 18.05
CA VAL A 95 -2.09 -9.63 19.03
C VAL A 95 -2.29 -8.15 19.38
N LEU A 96 -2.71 -7.34 18.40
CA LEU A 96 -2.85 -5.89 18.56
C LEU A 96 -4.30 -5.43 18.76
N GLY A 97 -5.29 -6.32 18.76
CA GLY A 97 -6.71 -5.93 18.77
C GLY A 97 -7.12 -4.96 19.90
N LYS A 98 -6.54 -5.10 21.10
CA LYS A 98 -6.80 -4.20 22.24
C LYS A 98 -6.16 -2.81 22.08
N VAL A 99 -4.98 -2.76 21.45
CA VAL A 99 -4.17 -1.55 21.28
C VAL A 99 -4.50 -0.83 19.97
N ALA A 100 -5.06 -1.54 18.99
CA ALA A 100 -5.33 -1.03 17.65
C ALA A 100 -6.20 0.22 17.70
N ARG A 101 -7.28 0.24 18.47
CA ARG A 101 -8.19 1.39 18.54
C ARG A 101 -7.56 2.65 19.16
N PRO A 102 -6.98 2.61 20.39
CA PRO A 102 -6.33 3.80 20.94
C PRO A 102 -5.16 4.27 20.07
N PHE A 103 -4.41 3.33 19.47
CA PHE A 103 -3.36 3.65 18.51
C PHE A 103 -3.91 4.37 17.27
N SER A 104 -4.99 3.87 16.65
CA SER A 104 -5.63 4.51 15.51
C SER A 104 -6.16 5.90 15.84
N LEU A 105 -6.73 6.10 17.05
CA LEU A 105 -7.18 7.42 17.49
C LEU A 105 -6.03 8.41 17.60
N ALA A 106 -4.93 8.00 18.24
CA ALA A 106 -3.72 8.82 18.32
C ALA A 106 -3.18 9.15 16.92
N LEU A 107 -3.16 8.16 16.03
CA LEU A 107 -2.71 8.34 14.65
C LEU A 107 -3.61 9.31 13.87
N VAL A 108 -4.94 9.22 14.02
CA VAL A 108 -5.89 10.18 13.41
C VAL A 108 -5.58 11.61 13.86
N VAL A 109 -5.35 11.83 15.15
CA VAL A 109 -5.00 13.18 15.66
C VAL A 109 -3.71 13.68 15.04
N VAL A 110 -2.66 12.86 15.00
CA VAL A 110 -1.38 13.23 14.37
C VAL A 110 -1.57 13.55 12.88
N LEU A 111 -2.30 12.71 12.15
CA LEU A 111 -2.55 12.92 10.73
C LEU A 111 -3.33 14.21 10.46
N LEU A 112 -4.33 14.53 11.28
CA LEU A 112 -5.07 15.79 11.17
C LEU A 112 -4.16 17.00 11.44
N VAL A 113 -3.36 16.96 12.51
CA VAL A 113 -2.42 18.05 12.84
C VAL A 113 -1.46 18.28 11.68
N VAL A 114 -0.80 17.24 11.18
CA VAL A 114 0.14 17.37 10.05
C VAL A 114 -0.58 17.86 8.80
N GLY A 115 -1.78 17.34 8.51
CA GLY A 115 -2.57 17.76 7.35
C GLY A 115 -2.97 19.23 7.38
N PHE A 116 -3.33 19.78 8.55
CA PHE A 116 -3.70 21.20 8.70
C PHE A 116 -2.50 22.15 8.85
N VAL A 117 -1.36 21.69 9.36
CA VAL A 117 -0.15 22.51 9.43
C VAL A 117 0.47 22.70 8.05
N HIS A 118 0.38 21.71 7.17
CA HIS A 118 0.98 21.73 5.84
C HIS A 118 -0.04 21.98 4.71
N LEU A 119 -1.00 22.89 4.92
CA LEU A 119 -1.97 23.28 3.88
C LEU A 119 -1.31 23.94 2.66
N ASP A 120 -0.09 24.45 2.81
CA ASP A 120 0.75 24.93 1.71
C ASP A 120 1.21 23.81 0.77
N ARG A 121 1.26 22.56 1.25
CA ARG A 121 1.66 21.37 0.48
C ARG A 121 0.42 20.54 0.14
N LEU A 122 -0.13 20.74 -1.06
CA LEU A 122 -1.38 20.09 -1.49
C LEU A 122 -1.30 18.55 -1.39
N TYR A 123 -0.22 17.94 -1.87
CA TYR A 123 -0.04 16.48 -1.79
C TYR A 123 -0.06 15.96 -0.35
N THR A 124 0.70 16.60 0.54
CA THR A 124 0.81 16.20 1.95
C THR A 124 -0.52 16.41 2.67
N SER A 125 -1.10 17.60 2.58
CA SER A 125 -2.35 17.93 3.26
C SER A 125 -3.48 17.00 2.84
N VAL A 126 -3.73 16.82 1.53
CA VAL A 126 -4.83 15.98 1.05
C VAL A 126 -4.64 14.52 1.44
N THR A 127 -3.43 13.97 1.24
CA THR A 127 -3.15 12.57 1.60
C THR A 127 -3.37 12.31 3.09
N PHE A 128 -2.88 13.20 3.96
CA PHE A 128 -2.99 13.04 5.40
C PHE A 128 -4.42 13.21 5.91
N LEU A 129 -5.15 14.20 5.38
CA LEU A 129 -6.56 14.44 5.74
C LEU A 129 -7.47 13.30 5.27
N LEU A 130 -7.29 12.80 4.04
CA LEU A 130 -8.05 11.65 3.54
C LEU A 130 -7.75 10.38 4.34
N THR A 131 -6.48 10.14 4.66
CA THR A 131 -6.07 9.00 5.50
C THR A 131 -6.65 9.12 6.91
N ALA A 132 -6.65 10.31 7.51
CA ALA A 132 -7.26 10.56 8.80
C ALA A 132 -8.77 10.30 8.78
N ALA A 133 -9.48 10.76 7.74
CA ALA A 133 -10.91 10.53 7.57
C ALA A 133 -11.23 9.04 7.41
N PHE A 134 -10.47 8.32 6.57
CA PHE A 134 -10.67 6.89 6.34
C PHE A 134 -10.39 6.06 7.60
N LEU A 135 -9.29 6.36 8.31
CA LEU A 135 -8.96 5.69 9.56
C LEU A 135 -9.98 6.02 10.66
N GLY A 136 -10.42 7.28 10.75
CA GLY A 136 -11.47 7.73 11.66
C GLY A 136 -12.79 6.99 11.44
N TRP A 137 -13.18 6.76 10.18
CA TRP A 137 -14.35 5.95 9.85
C TRP A 137 -14.22 4.51 10.36
N HIS A 138 -13.05 3.87 10.20
CA HIS A 138 -12.81 2.52 10.71
C HIS A 138 -12.85 2.43 12.24
N VAL A 139 -12.33 3.46 12.94
CA VAL A 139 -12.42 3.58 14.40
C VAL A 139 -13.87 3.74 14.85
N TRP A 140 -14.66 4.56 14.16
CA TRP A 140 -16.09 4.77 14.43
C TRP A 140 -16.90 3.48 14.21
N ARG A 141 -16.65 2.77 13.11
CA ARG A 141 -17.29 1.48 12.77
C ARG A 141 -16.84 0.31 13.66
N ARG A 142 -15.90 0.51 14.58
CA ARG A 142 -15.32 -0.53 15.46
C ARG A 142 -14.87 -1.75 14.67
N THR A 143 -14.10 -1.51 13.60
CA THR A 143 -13.69 -2.55 12.67
C THR A 143 -12.90 -3.66 13.38
N PRO A 144 -13.37 -4.93 13.36
CA PRO A 144 -12.81 -5.98 14.23
C PRO A 144 -11.47 -6.55 13.73
N TRP A 145 -11.08 -6.29 12.49
CA TRP A 145 -9.82 -6.76 11.90
C TRP A 145 -8.70 -5.71 11.93
N LEU A 146 -8.88 -4.57 12.60
CA LEU A 146 -7.93 -3.46 12.58
C LEU A 146 -6.57 -3.82 13.22
N GLY A 147 -6.57 -4.63 14.29
CA GLY A 147 -5.33 -5.12 14.90
C GLY A 147 -4.53 -6.02 13.97
N ARG A 148 -5.22 -6.98 13.31
CA ARG A 148 -4.61 -7.83 12.28
C ARG A 148 -4.08 -7.04 11.10
N PHE A 149 -4.80 -6.00 10.67
CA PHE A 149 -4.35 -5.10 9.61
C PHE A 149 -3.01 -4.46 9.98
N TYR A 150 -2.85 -3.92 11.19
CA TYR A 150 -1.59 -3.31 11.61
C TYR A 150 -0.41 -4.28 11.63
N VAL A 151 -0.62 -5.51 12.12
CA VAL A 151 0.42 -6.54 12.09
C VAL A 151 0.80 -6.88 10.64
N GLY A 152 -0.21 -7.10 9.78
CA GLY A 152 0.00 -7.37 8.36
C GLY A 152 0.73 -6.23 7.64
N TYR A 153 0.31 -4.99 7.89
CA TYR A 153 0.92 -3.79 7.34
C TYR A 153 2.38 -3.65 7.79
N ALA A 154 2.67 -3.80 9.09
CA ALA A 154 4.04 -3.73 9.62
C ALA A 154 4.97 -4.78 9.02
N VAL A 155 4.47 -6.01 8.82
CA VAL A 155 5.27 -7.07 8.20
C VAL A 155 5.44 -6.83 6.70
N SER A 156 4.41 -6.36 5.99
CA SER A 156 4.50 -5.99 4.57
C SER A 156 5.44 -4.80 4.32
N LEU A 157 5.60 -3.89 5.28
CA LEU A 157 6.55 -2.78 5.17
C LEU A 157 8.00 -3.26 5.06
N ILE A 158 8.37 -4.38 5.67
CA ILE A 158 9.76 -4.88 5.63
C ILE A 158 10.19 -5.19 4.18
N PRO A 159 9.56 -6.12 3.44
CA PRO A 159 9.93 -6.38 2.06
C PRO A 159 9.65 -5.17 1.16
N PHE A 160 8.59 -4.40 1.43
CA PHE A 160 8.30 -3.18 0.66
C PHE A 160 9.43 -2.16 0.74
N LEU A 161 9.93 -1.84 1.94
CA LEU A 161 11.03 -0.89 2.14
C LEU A 161 12.34 -1.41 1.59
N LEU A 162 12.59 -2.72 1.66
CA LEU A 162 13.78 -3.32 1.06
C LEU A 162 13.75 -3.23 -0.46
N VAL A 163 12.63 -3.61 -1.08
CA VAL A 163 12.49 -3.58 -2.55
C VAL A 163 12.46 -2.13 -3.05
N ASN A 164 11.61 -1.28 -2.47
CA ASN A 164 11.53 0.12 -2.88
C ASN A 164 12.77 0.92 -2.51
N GLY A 165 13.33 0.76 -1.32
CA GLY A 165 14.55 1.48 -0.94
C GLY A 165 15.77 1.12 -1.79
N VAL A 166 15.88 -0.14 -2.24
CA VAL A 166 16.92 -0.55 -3.19
C VAL A 166 16.65 0.02 -4.59
N LEU A 167 15.38 0.06 -5.04
CA LEU A 167 14.99 0.58 -6.35
C LEU A 167 15.03 2.12 -6.45
N THR A 168 14.74 2.82 -5.36
CA THR A 168 14.77 4.30 -5.29
C THR A 168 16.14 4.85 -4.89
N GLY A 169 17.16 3.99 -4.81
CA GLY A 169 18.56 4.43 -4.78
C GLY A 169 19.15 4.72 -3.40
N TRP A 170 18.59 4.21 -2.30
CA TRP A 170 19.20 4.36 -0.96
C TRP A 170 20.66 3.83 -0.89
N LEU A 171 21.05 2.94 -1.81
CA LEU A 171 22.40 2.36 -1.86
C LEU A 171 23.25 2.81 -3.05
N LEU A 172 22.78 3.78 -3.86
CA LEU A 172 23.54 4.29 -4.99
C LEU A 172 24.19 5.63 -4.62
N PRO A 173 25.48 5.84 -4.90
CA PRO A 173 26.03 7.19 -4.90
C PRO A 173 25.32 8.00 -6.00
N GLU A 174 25.14 9.30 -5.73
CA GLU A 174 24.63 10.28 -6.70
C GLU A 174 25.31 10.15 -8.08
#